data_AF-A0A2X3EL09-F1
#
_entry.id   AF-A0A2X3EL09-F1
#
_cell.length_a   1.000
_cell.length_b   1.000
_cell.length_c   1.000
_cell.angle_alpha   90.00
_cell.angle_beta   90.00
_cell.angle_gamma   90.00
#
_symmetry.space_group_name_H-M   'P 1'
#
loop_
_entity.id
_entity.type
_entity.pdbx_description
1 polymer ?
#
loop_
_entity_poly.entity_id
_entity_poly.type
_entity_poly.pdbx_seq_one_letter_code
_entity_poly.pdbx_strand_id
1 'polypeptide(L)'
;MLLDKQVDTMTPEQVRQILPVLSELDGPLTSMAAATLMQDINIVNITHDKIQHLYYIYSVISILLIAMCITLGLLMLRQNNNLRRAHVRMKTLANDLQASKEKLQVQNRRLQYDAYHDSLTGMPNRLSFWQRLQEIVNQVRPYKGCAVVMLFDLGQL
;
A
#
# COMPACT_ATOMS: atom_id res chain seq x y z
N MET A 1 -47.07 -7.20 59.06
CA MET A 1 -47.04 -6.97 60.53
C MET A 1 -48.41 -7.06 61.20
N LEU A 2 -49.54 -6.92 60.49
CA LEU A 2 -50.90 -7.07 61.06
C LEU A 2 -51.39 -8.54 61.11
N LEU A 3 -51.04 -9.38 60.13
CA LEU A 3 -51.42 -10.80 60.13
C LEU A 3 -50.78 -11.60 61.29
N ASP A 4 -49.52 -11.30 61.61
CA ASP A 4 -48.73 -12.00 62.62
C ASP A 4 -49.38 -11.94 64.02
N LYS A 5 -49.89 -10.76 64.40
CA LYS A 5 -50.62 -10.56 65.67
C LYS A 5 -51.97 -11.27 65.73
N GLN A 6 -52.63 -11.48 64.59
CA GLN A 6 -53.92 -12.18 64.55
C GLN A 6 -53.75 -13.68 64.67
N VAL A 7 -52.64 -14.26 64.20
CA VAL A 7 -52.35 -15.71 64.30
C VAL A 7 -52.12 -16.12 65.76
N ASP A 8 -51.43 -15.29 66.55
CA ASP A 8 -51.15 -15.54 67.97
C ASP A 8 -52.40 -15.49 68.89
N THR A 9 -53.53 -14.95 68.42
CA THR A 9 -54.78 -14.84 69.18
C THR A 9 -55.91 -15.76 68.67
N MET A 10 -55.64 -16.66 67.70
CA MET A 10 -56.65 -17.55 67.14
C MET A 10 -57.01 -18.70 68.08
N THR A 11 -58.32 -18.93 68.28
CA THR A 11 -58.80 -20.12 69.00
C THR A 11 -58.71 -21.36 68.10
N PRO A 12 -58.52 -22.58 68.66
CA PRO A 12 -58.33 -23.81 67.87
C PRO A 12 -59.45 -24.10 66.86
N GLU A 13 -60.67 -23.66 67.16
CA GLU A 13 -61.84 -23.78 66.27
C GLU A 13 -61.76 -22.87 65.04
N GLN A 14 -61.19 -21.67 65.17
CA GLN A 14 -60.98 -20.74 64.05
C GLN A 14 -59.86 -21.25 63.12
N VAL A 15 -58.81 -21.85 63.70
CA VAL A 15 -57.75 -22.52 62.93
C VAL A 15 -58.32 -23.68 62.10
N ARG A 16 -59.24 -24.48 62.67
CA ARG A 16 -59.94 -25.55 61.95
C ARG A 16 -60.79 -25.05 60.78
N GLN A 17 -61.36 -23.85 60.86
CA GLN A 17 -62.15 -23.27 59.77
C GLN A 17 -61.30 -22.64 58.66
N ILE A 18 -60.11 -22.12 58.98
CA ILE A 18 -59.22 -21.45 58.01
C ILE A 18 -58.33 -22.46 57.28
N LEU A 19 -58.00 -23.59 57.90
CA LEU A 19 -57.18 -24.66 57.33
C LEU A 19 -57.68 -25.19 55.96
N PRO A 20 -58.99 -25.45 55.73
CA PRO A 20 -59.46 -25.88 54.42
C PRO A 20 -59.30 -24.80 53.34
N VAL A 21 -59.47 -23.51 53.68
CA VAL A 21 -59.28 -22.39 52.74
C VAL A 21 -57.83 -22.24 52.32
N LEU A 22 -56.89 -22.40 53.27
CA LEU A 22 -55.45 -22.42 52.97
C LEU A 22 -55.07 -23.63 52.12
N SER A 23 -55.66 -24.80 52.40
CA SER A 23 -55.43 -26.02 51.61
C SER A 23 -55.99 -25.91 50.19
N GLU A 24 -57.09 -25.20 49.98
CA GLU A 24 -57.68 -24.96 48.66
C GLU A 24 -56.81 -23.99 47.83
N LEU A 25 -56.11 -23.07 48.50
CA LEU A 25 -55.23 -22.08 47.86
C LEU A 25 -53.82 -22.63 47.55
N ASP A 26 -53.39 -23.70 48.20
CA ASP A 26 -52.08 -24.34 47.99
C ASP A 26 -51.91 -24.87 46.56
N GLY A 27 -52.96 -25.48 45.99
CA GLY A 27 -52.96 -25.97 44.61
C GLY A 27 -52.77 -24.85 43.56
N PRO A 28 -53.61 -23.80 43.57
CA PRO A 28 -53.43 -22.64 42.70
C PRO A 28 -52.06 -21.97 42.87
N LEU A 29 -51.58 -21.75 44.10
CA LEU A 29 -50.29 -21.11 44.36
C LEU A 29 -49.11 -21.95 43.85
N THR A 30 -49.11 -23.26 44.08
CA THR A 30 -48.08 -24.16 43.56
C THR A 30 -48.10 -24.23 42.04
N SER A 31 -49.29 -24.24 41.41
CA SER A 31 -49.42 -24.22 39.96
C SER A 31 -48.92 -22.90 39.34
N MET A 32 -49.21 -21.76 39.98
CA MET A 32 -48.75 -20.43 39.55
C MET A 32 -47.24 -20.28 39.73
N ALA A 33 -46.68 -20.77 40.84
CA ALA A 33 -45.24 -20.80 41.07
C ALA A 33 -44.52 -21.68 40.03
N ALA A 34 -45.06 -22.86 39.74
CA ALA A 34 -44.53 -23.76 38.71
C ALA A 34 -44.62 -23.13 37.29
N ALA A 35 -45.74 -22.48 36.96
CA ALA A 35 -45.90 -21.78 35.69
C ALA A 35 -44.93 -20.59 35.54
N THR A 36 -44.69 -19.84 36.63
CA THR A 36 -43.72 -18.73 36.64
C THR A 36 -42.29 -19.22 36.44
N LEU A 37 -41.91 -20.33 37.08
CA LEU A 37 -40.60 -20.97 36.87
C LEU A 37 -40.41 -21.46 35.44
N MET A 38 -41.43 -22.10 34.85
CA MET A 38 -41.37 -22.50 33.43
C MET A 38 -41.24 -21.31 32.49
N GLN A 39 -41.94 -20.20 32.78
CA GLN A 39 -41.88 -19.00 31.97
C GLN A 39 -40.50 -18.32 32.05
N ASP A 40 -39.87 -18.31 33.22
CA ASP A 40 -38.53 -17.76 33.43
C ASP A 40 -37.47 -18.57 32.67
N ILE A 41 -37.54 -19.90 32.72
CA ILE A 41 -36.65 -20.80 31.96
C ILE A 41 -36.79 -20.56 30.45
N ASN A 42 -38.01 -20.35 29.96
CA ASN A 42 -38.25 -20.15 28.53
C ASN A 42 -37.75 -18.76 28.06
N ILE A 43 -37.89 -17.72 28.89
CA ILE A 43 -37.34 -16.38 28.59
C ILE A 43 -35.81 -16.39 28.61
N VAL A 44 -35.19 -17.08 29.57
CA VAL A 44 -33.72 -17.24 29.62
C VAL A 44 -33.21 -17.97 28.38
N ASN A 45 -33.90 -19.03 27.94
CA ASN A 45 -33.52 -19.80 26.76
C ASN A 45 -33.66 -18.97 25.46
N ILE A 46 -34.77 -18.21 25.30
CA ILE A 46 -34.99 -17.32 24.15
C ILE A 46 -34.01 -16.13 24.15
N THR A 47 -33.59 -15.67 25.33
CA THR A 47 -32.61 -14.57 25.45
C THR A 47 -31.20 -15.06 25.16
N HIS A 48 -30.86 -16.28 25.58
CA HIS A 48 -29.56 -16.90 25.31
C HIS A 48 -29.33 -17.10 23.81
N ASP A 49 -30.35 -17.55 23.07
CA ASP A 49 -30.27 -17.82 21.63
C ASP A 49 -30.00 -16.54 20.81
N LYS A 50 -30.65 -15.42 21.17
CA LYS A 50 -30.45 -14.12 20.50
C LYS A 50 -29.04 -13.57 20.71
N ILE A 51 -28.49 -13.72 21.93
CA ILE A 51 -27.14 -13.27 22.27
C ILE A 51 -26.10 -14.13 21.54
N GLN A 52 -26.31 -15.45 21.50
CA GLN A 52 -25.41 -16.38 20.83
C GLN A 52 -25.34 -16.11 19.32
N HIS A 53 -26.48 -15.89 18.67
CA HIS A 53 -26.53 -15.53 17.24
C HIS A 53 -25.80 -14.21 16.94
N LEU A 54 -25.94 -13.21 17.80
CA LEU A 54 -25.26 -11.93 17.65
C LEU A 54 -23.73 -12.10 17.72
N TYR A 55 -23.22 -12.81 18.74
CA TYR A 55 -21.78 -13.08 18.87
C TYR A 55 -21.24 -13.92 17.70
N TYR A 56 -22.02 -14.87 17.18
CA TYR A 56 -21.62 -15.66 16.03
C TYR A 56 -21.40 -14.78 14.78
N ILE A 57 -22.34 -13.87 14.48
CA ILE A 57 -22.20 -12.93 13.35
C ILE A 57 -20.98 -12.04 13.52
N TYR A 58 -20.78 -11.47 14.71
CA TYR A 58 -19.60 -10.63 14.99
C TYR A 58 -18.28 -11.40 14.87
N SER A 59 -18.24 -12.65 15.32
CA SER A 59 -17.06 -13.51 15.20
C SER A 59 -16.70 -13.76 13.73
N VAL A 60 -17.69 -14.12 12.90
CA VAL A 60 -17.50 -14.36 11.46
C VAL A 60 -17.01 -13.09 10.77
N ILE A 61 -17.64 -11.93 11.02
CA ILE A 61 -17.23 -10.65 10.42
C ILE A 61 -15.79 -10.30 10.82
N SER A 62 -15.43 -10.49 12.08
CA SER A 62 -14.08 -10.21 12.58
C SER A 62 -13.03 -11.08 11.90
N ILE A 63 -13.30 -12.37 11.73
CA ILE A 63 -12.40 -13.30 11.05
C ILE A 63 -12.22 -12.91 9.58
N LEU A 64 -13.33 -12.59 8.88
CA LEU A 64 -13.28 -12.14 7.49
C LEU A 64 -12.49 -10.83 7.33
N LEU A 65 -12.68 -9.88 8.25
CA LEU A 65 -11.96 -8.61 8.25
C LEU A 65 -10.47 -8.83 8.48
N ILE A 66 -10.09 -9.68 9.43
CA ILE A 66 -8.69 -10.03 9.70
C ILE A 66 -8.07 -10.70 8.47
N ALA A 67 -8.76 -11.65 7.85
CA ALA A 67 -8.30 -12.32 6.63
C ALA A 67 -8.11 -11.33 5.47
N MET A 68 -9.05 -10.39 5.29
CA MET A 68 -8.93 -9.32 4.30
C MET A 68 -7.72 -8.43 4.60
N CYS A 69 -7.52 -8.01 5.84
CA CYS A 69 -6.37 -7.18 6.23
C CYS A 69 -5.04 -7.90 5.97
N ILE A 70 -4.94 -9.19 6.29
CA ILE A 70 -3.73 -9.99 6.05
C ILE A 70 -3.46 -10.12 4.56
N THR A 71 -4.48 -10.46 3.77
CA THR A 71 -4.30 -10.61 2.31
C THR A 71 -3.89 -9.30 1.65
N LEU A 72 -4.47 -8.17 2.07
CA LEU A 72 -4.12 -6.84 1.58
C LEU A 72 -2.69 -6.43 2.00
N GLY A 73 -2.30 -6.72 3.24
CA GLY A 73 -0.94 -6.49 3.74
C GLY A 73 0.10 -7.29 2.96
N LEU A 74 -0.17 -8.58 2.72
CA LEU A 74 0.70 -9.43 1.90
C LEU A 74 0.79 -8.94 0.45
N LEU A 75 -0.33 -8.50 -0.13
CA LEU A 75 -0.34 -7.94 -1.49
C LEU A 75 0.47 -6.66 -1.58
N MET A 76 0.33 -5.75 -0.61
CA MET A 76 1.10 -4.51 -0.53
C MET A 76 2.59 -4.79 -0.36
N LEU A 77 2.97 -5.76 0.48
CA LEU A 77 4.38 -6.17 0.62
C LEU A 77 4.94 -6.73 -0.69
N ARG A 78 4.16 -7.55 -1.41
CA ARG A 78 4.54 -8.06 -2.74
C ARG A 78 4.68 -6.93 -3.77
N GLN A 79 3.70 -6.04 -3.86
CA GLN A 79 3.73 -4.89 -4.77
C GLN A 79 4.89 -3.94 -4.46
N ASN A 80 5.11 -3.61 -3.19
CA ASN A 80 6.19 -2.74 -2.75
C ASN A 80 7.55 -3.34 -3.10
N ASN A 81 7.75 -4.64 -2.88
CA ASN A 81 8.98 -5.32 -3.30
C ASN A 81 9.16 -5.31 -4.83
N ASN A 82 8.09 -5.48 -5.61
CA ASN A 82 8.16 -5.37 -7.07
C ASN A 82 8.46 -3.94 -7.54
N LEU A 83 7.81 -2.94 -6.94
CA LEU A 83 8.00 -1.53 -7.27
C LEU A 83 9.42 -1.07 -6.92
N ARG A 84 9.93 -1.50 -5.76
CA ARG A 84 11.31 -1.26 -5.34
C ARG A 84 12.30 -1.88 -6.33
N ARG A 85 12.06 -3.12 -6.79
CA ARG A 85 12.88 -3.76 -7.84
C ARG A 85 12.79 -3.01 -9.17
N ALA A 86 11.62 -2.53 -9.56
CA ALA A 86 11.43 -1.74 -10.77
C ALA A 86 12.20 -0.41 -10.70
N HIS A 87 12.14 0.31 -9.58
CA HIS A 87 12.90 1.54 -9.37
C HIS A 87 14.42 1.30 -9.41
N VAL A 88 14.91 0.21 -8.81
CA VAL A 88 16.34 -0.14 -8.88
C VAL A 88 16.75 -0.43 -10.33
N ARG A 89 15.98 -1.26 -11.05
CA ARG A 89 16.27 -1.55 -12.47
C ARG A 89 16.26 -0.31 -13.34
N MET A 90 15.31 0.61 -13.10
CA MET A 90 15.23 1.87 -13.83
C MET A 90 16.45 2.76 -13.56
N LYS A 91 16.91 2.84 -12.30
CA LYS A 91 18.14 3.56 -11.94
C LYS A 91 19.37 2.94 -12.60
N THR A 92 19.50 1.62 -12.58
CA THR A 92 20.62 0.93 -13.25
C THR A 92 20.61 1.22 -14.75
N LEU A 93 19.47 1.08 -15.41
CA LEU A 93 19.35 1.36 -16.85
C LEU A 93 19.66 2.82 -17.19
N ALA A 94 19.19 3.77 -16.39
CA ALA A 94 19.51 5.18 -16.59
C ALA A 94 21.01 5.46 -16.47
N ASN A 95 21.68 4.84 -15.48
CA ASN A 95 23.12 4.96 -15.31
C ASN A 95 23.88 4.34 -16.50
N ASP A 96 23.48 3.15 -16.95
CA ASP A 96 24.11 2.48 -18.10
C ASP A 96 23.91 3.29 -19.38
N LEU A 97 22.72 3.85 -19.57
CA LEU A 97 22.41 4.73 -20.71
C LEU A 97 23.27 6.00 -20.67
N GLN A 98 23.42 6.62 -19.49
CA GLN A 98 24.26 7.79 -19.32
C GLN A 98 25.73 7.45 -19.62
N ALA A 99 26.26 6.36 -19.08
CA ALA A 99 27.62 5.92 -19.37
C ALA A 99 27.83 5.62 -20.86
N SER A 100 26.85 5.02 -21.52
CA SER A 100 26.89 4.78 -22.98
C SER A 100 26.88 6.09 -23.76
N LYS A 101 26.07 7.07 -23.35
CA LYS A 101 26.02 8.40 -23.98
C LYS A 101 27.37 9.13 -23.84
N GLU A 102 27.98 9.09 -22.66
CA GLU A 102 29.29 9.69 -22.40
C GLU A 102 30.37 9.03 -23.27
N LYS A 103 30.39 7.69 -23.35
CA LYS A 103 31.29 6.94 -24.25
C LYS A 103 31.12 7.35 -25.70
N LEU A 104 29.87 7.41 -26.17
CA LEU A 104 29.56 7.85 -27.54
C LEU A 104 30.00 9.29 -27.79
N GLN A 105 29.81 10.20 -26.85
CA GLN A 105 30.27 11.59 -26.99
C GLN A 105 31.80 11.70 -27.05
N VAL A 106 32.52 10.90 -26.27
CA VAL A 106 33.98 10.85 -26.32
C VAL A 106 34.45 10.28 -27.65
N GLN A 107 33.85 9.16 -28.11
CA GLN A 107 34.18 8.57 -29.40
C GLN A 107 33.86 9.50 -30.56
N ASN A 108 32.72 10.19 -30.54
CA ASN A 108 32.34 11.14 -31.57
C ASN A 108 33.32 12.32 -31.62
N ARG A 109 33.71 12.87 -30.46
CA ARG A 109 34.76 13.91 -30.39
C ARG A 109 36.08 13.41 -30.95
N ARG A 110 36.47 12.18 -30.64
CA ARG A 110 37.71 11.59 -31.16
C ARG A 110 37.65 11.38 -32.68
N LEU A 111 36.55 10.85 -33.20
CA LEU A 111 36.32 10.70 -34.63
C LEU A 111 36.35 12.05 -35.35
N GLN A 112 35.73 13.09 -34.78
CA GLN A 112 35.83 14.45 -35.32
C GLN A 112 37.28 14.95 -35.30
N TYR A 113 38.00 14.73 -34.21
CA TYR A 113 39.40 15.11 -34.13
C TYR A 113 40.23 14.40 -35.20
N ASP A 114 40.13 13.07 -35.31
CA ASP A 114 40.85 12.26 -36.29
C ASP A 114 40.45 12.58 -37.75
N ALA A 115 39.21 13.02 -37.99
CA ALA A 115 38.74 13.43 -39.32
C ALA A 115 39.28 14.79 -39.78
N TYR A 116 39.68 15.65 -38.84
CA TYR A 116 40.16 17.02 -39.13
C TYR A 116 41.65 17.24 -38.81
N HIS A 117 42.27 16.36 -38.05
CA HIS A 117 43.67 16.43 -37.67
C HIS A 117 44.45 15.24 -38.21
N ASP A 118 45.71 15.49 -38.58
CA ASP A 118 46.66 14.45 -38.91
C ASP A 118 47.13 13.74 -37.63
N SER A 119 47.02 12.42 -37.59
CA SER A 119 47.26 11.63 -36.38
C SER A 119 48.73 11.60 -35.94
N LEU A 120 49.67 11.90 -36.84
CA LEU A 120 51.12 11.84 -36.58
C LEU A 120 51.65 13.18 -36.05
N THR A 121 51.08 14.30 -36.49
CA THR A 121 51.56 15.65 -36.17
C THR A 121 50.59 16.48 -35.31
N GLY A 122 49.32 16.08 -35.20
CA GLY A 122 48.26 16.85 -34.53
C GLY A 122 47.83 18.12 -35.29
N MET A 123 48.46 18.42 -36.42
CA MET A 123 48.14 19.57 -37.27
C MET A 123 46.84 19.31 -38.05
N PRO A 124 46.14 20.36 -38.53
CA PRO A 124 45.00 20.19 -39.42
C PRO A 124 45.39 19.35 -40.63
N ASN A 125 44.59 18.33 -40.94
CA ASN A 125 44.85 17.53 -42.11
C ASN A 125 44.55 18.32 -43.40
N ARG A 126 44.98 17.75 -44.53
CA ARG A 126 44.82 18.38 -45.84
C ARG A 126 43.36 18.76 -46.15
N LEU A 127 42.40 17.92 -45.76
CA LEU A 127 40.97 18.18 -45.99
C LEU A 127 40.50 19.43 -45.25
N SER A 128 40.86 19.55 -43.97
CA SER A 128 40.51 20.68 -43.09
C SER A 128 41.11 21.98 -43.58
N PHE A 129 42.36 21.93 -44.02
CA PHE A 129 43.04 23.06 -44.63
C PHE A 129 42.29 23.58 -45.85
N TRP A 130 41.89 22.69 -46.78
CA TRP A 130 41.15 23.08 -47.99
C TRP A 130 39.78 23.68 -47.68
N GLN A 131 39.03 23.10 -46.74
CA GLN A 131 37.72 23.63 -46.33
C GLN A 131 37.85 25.04 -45.74
N ARG A 132 38.81 25.26 -44.85
CA ARG A 132 39.06 26.56 -44.22
C ARG A 132 39.51 27.59 -45.24
N LEU A 133 40.39 27.21 -46.18
CA LEU A 133 40.83 28.10 -47.25
C LEU A 133 39.65 28.52 -48.14
N GLN A 134 38.77 27.58 -48.49
CA GLN A 134 37.59 27.86 -49.31
C GLN A 134 36.58 28.77 -48.59
N GLU A 135 36.36 28.57 -47.29
CA GLU A 135 35.56 29.48 -46.45
C GLU A 135 36.10 30.90 -46.46
N ILE A 136 37.40 31.07 -46.19
CA ILE A 136 38.04 32.39 -46.16
C ILE A 136 37.92 33.05 -47.53
N VAL A 137 38.25 32.34 -48.61
CA VAL A 137 38.15 32.86 -49.99
C VAL A 137 36.71 33.26 -50.36
N ASN A 138 35.71 32.50 -49.90
CA ASN A 138 34.30 32.85 -50.11
C ASN A 138 33.89 34.09 -49.30
N GLN A 139 34.43 34.26 -48.09
CA GLN A 139 34.12 35.39 -47.23
C GLN A 139 34.75 36.70 -47.72
N VAL A 140 35.97 36.68 -48.26
CA VAL A 140 36.64 37.87 -48.80
C VAL A 140 36.26 38.22 -50.24
N ARG A 141 35.70 37.27 -51.00
CA ARG A 141 35.27 37.47 -52.40
C ARG A 141 34.34 38.68 -52.60
N PRO A 142 33.28 38.88 -51.81
CA PRO A 142 32.34 40.00 -51.96
C PRO A 142 32.99 41.37 -51.72
N TYR A 143 34.02 41.41 -50.88
CA TYR A 143 34.69 42.65 -50.46
C TYR A 143 35.99 42.92 -51.23
N LYS A 144 36.31 42.12 -52.26
CA LYS A 144 37.59 42.13 -52.97
C LYS A 144 38.81 42.02 -52.03
N GLY A 145 38.66 41.32 -50.91
CA GLY A 145 39.75 41.07 -49.98
C GLY A 145 40.71 40.01 -50.51
N CYS A 146 41.95 40.01 -50.01
CA CYS A 146 42.98 39.02 -50.35
C CYS A 146 43.15 38.00 -49.22
N ALA A 147 43.32 36.72 -49.58
CA ALA A 147 43.76 35.67 -48.67
C ALA A 147 45.23 35.33 -48.99
N VAL A 148 46.06 35.18 -47.95
CA VAL A 148 47.49 34.83 -48.09
C VAL A 148 47.71 33.45 -47.49
N VAL A 149 48.44 32.60 -48.21
CA VAL A 149 48.80 31.23 -47.80
C VAL A 149 50.32 31.11 -47.79
N MET A 150 50.89 30.65 -46.67
CA MET A 150 52.32 30.31 -46.58
C MET A 150 52.49 28.79 -46.59
N LEU A 151 53.35 28.30 -47.48
CA LEU A 151 53.72 26.89 -47.58
C LEU A 151 55.18 26.77 -47.16
N PHE A 152 55.43 25.96 -46.13
CA PHE A 152 56.77 25.61 -45.68
C PHE A 152 56.99 24.13 -45.98
N ASP A 153 58.05 23.82 -46.71
CA ASP A 153 58.50 22.46 -46.94
C ASP A 153 59.84 22.26 -46.24
N LEU A 154 60.01 21.12 -45.58
CA LEU A 154 61.27 20.76 -44.95
C LEU A 154 62.19 20.20 -46.05
N GLY A 155 63.11 21.01 -46.54
CA GLY A 155 64.08 20.59 -47.54
C GLY A 155 64.96 19.44 -47.00
N GLN A 156 64.90 18.30 -47.69
CA GLN A 156 65.74 17.09 -47.59
C GLN A 156 66.15 16.65 -46.17
N LEU A 157 65.59 15.52 -45.73
CA LEU A 157 66.22 14.60 -44.79
C LEU A 157 67.45 13.94 -45.44
#